data_AF-A0A292SQ10-F1
#
_entry.id   AF-A0A292SQ10-F1
#
_cell.length_a   1.000
_cell.length_b   1.000
_cell.length_c   1.000
_cell.angle_alpha   90.00
_cell.angle_beta   90.00
_cell.angle_gamma   90.00
#
_symmetry.space_group_name_H-M   'P 1'
#
loop_
_entity.id
_entity.type
_entity.pdbx_description
1 polymer ?
#
loop_
_entity_poly.entity_id
_entity_poly.type
_entity_poly.pdbx_seq_one_letter_code
_entity_poly.pdbx_strand_id
1 'polypeptide(L)'
;MNKLSVYEKYCKNEEHAKEVEKYALMILSALKDAVEAYKNITERETLYLQIAALLHDIGYVVEKKSHHKHAMNLIIQEGLEGLDNEETKVTANIARYHRGSLPDETKHEIYKNLTPQQKNTVQLLGSIVRLADGFDKPHKNLILRMEAKETPDEVNLYLKTIGFKPNLNMAEKKKDMLEHTLQKKINFIFV
;
A
#
# COMPACT_ATOMS: atom_id res chain seq x y z
N MET A 1 12.54 16.05 10.03
CA MET A 1 12.00 14.83 10.67
C MET A 1 12.25 13.68 9.71
N ASN A 2 13.23 12.84 10.02
CA ASN A 2 13.87 12.00 9.01
C ASN A 2 13.20 10.62 8.97
N LYS A 3 12.19 10.44 8.08
CA LYS A 3 11.63 9.12 7.72
C LYS A 3 12.69 8.15 7.12
N LEU A 4 13.94 8.59 7.04
CA LEU A 4 14.94 8.15 6.10
C LEU A 4 15.92 7.15 6.68
N SER A 5 16.11 7.01 8.00
CA SER A 5 17.19 6.15 8.53
C SER A 5 17.04 4.66 8.17
N VAL A 6 15.84 4.09 8.33
CA VAL A 6 15.54 2.69 7.94
C VAL A 6 15.55 2.54 6.42
N TYR A 7 15.02 3.54 5.70
CA TYR A 7 15.00 3.56 4.24
C TYR A 7 16.41 3.61 3.64
N GLU A 8 17.25 4.54 4.07
CA GLU A 8 18.65 4.71 3.65
C GLU A 8 19.48 3.47 3.96
N LYS A 9 19.22 2.82 5.10
CA LYS A 9 19.95 1.62 5.54
C LYS A 9 19.60 0.37 4.72
N TYR A 10 18.34 0.20 4.32
CA TYR A 10 17.86 -1.08 3.78
C TYR A 10 17.24 -1.03 2.38
N CYS A 11 16.89 0.14 1.84
CA CYS A 11 16.30 0.23 0.51
C CYS A 11 17.33 -0.13 -0.57
N LYS A 12 17.04 -1.18 -1.36
CA LYS A 12 17.90 -1.59 -2.49
C LYS A 12 17.43 -1.05 -3.84
N ASN A 13 16.22 -0.50 -3.92
CA ASN A 13 15.63 0.01 -5.15
C ASN A 13 14.81 1.27 -4.84
N GLU A 14 15.50 2.40 -4.75
CA GLU A 14 14.88 3.67 -4.38
C GLU A 14 13.85 4.14 -5.41
N GLU A 15 14.13 3.95 -6.70
CA GLU A 15 13.25 4.36 -7.79
C GLU A 15 11.90 3.64 -7.68
N HIS A 16 11.93 2.31 -7.52
CA HIS A 16 10.71 1.53 -7.31
C HIS A 16 9.95 1.97 -6.05
N ALA A 17 10.65 2.13 -4.92
CA ALA A 17 10.01 2.53 -3.68
C ALA A 17 9.30 3.89 -3.78
N LYS A 18 9.95 4.88 -4.43
CA LYS A 18 9.38 6.22 -4.65
C LYS A 18 8.20 6.18 -5.63
N GLU A 19 8.25 5.34 -6.66
CA GLU A 19 7.13 5.16 -7.58
C GLU A 19 5.92 4.49 -6.91
N VAL A 20 6.15 3.48 -6.05
CA VAL A 20 5.08 2.86 -5.27
C VAL A 20 4.46 3.86 -4.29
N GLU A 21 5.27 4.69 -3.62
CA GLU A 21 4.75 5.79 -2.77
C GLU A 21 3.89 6.76 -3.59
N LYS A 22 4.40 7.21 -4.74
CA LYS A 22 3.68 8.12 -5.64
C LYS A 22 2.32 7.54 -6.05
N TYR A 23 2.27 6.30 -6.51
CA TYR A 23 1.01 5.66 -6.89
C TYR A 23 0.10 5.45 -5.68
N ALA A 24 0.63 5.09 -4.52
CA ALA A 24 -0.17 4.94 -3.31
C ALA A 24 -0.88 6.26 -2.94
N LEU A 25 -0.19 7.40 -3.05
CA LEU A 25 -0.78 8.71 -2.82
C LEU A 25 -1.83 9.08 -3.88
N MET A 26 -1.59 8.76 -5.16
CA MET A 26 -2.58 8.99 -6.22
C MET A 26 -3.85 8.16 -6.02
N ILE A 27 -3.69 6.89 -5.63
CA ILE A 27 -4.82 6.00 -5.31
C ILE A 27 -5.56 6.55 -4.09
N LEU A 28 -4.86 6.92 -3.00
CA LEU A 28 -5.49 7.47 -1.81
C LEU A 28 -6.30 8.72 -2.14
N SER A 29 -5.73 9.65 -2.90
CA SER A 29 -6.43 10.87 -3.33
C SER A 29 -7.70 10.53 -4.11
N ALA A 30 -7.61 9.65 -5.11
CA ALA A 30 -8.75 9.24 -5.91
C ALA A 30 -9.85 8.57 -5.06
N LEU A 31 -9.47 7.70 -4.13
CA LEU A 31 -10.40 7.02 -3.24
C LEU A 31 -11.02 7.96 -2.20
N LYS A 32 -10.27 8.93 -1.65
CA LYS A 32 -10.81 9.94 -0.72
C LYS A 32 -11.93 10.77 -1.35
N ASP A 33 -11.83 11.05 -2.65
CA ASP A 33 -12.83 11.84 -3.36
C ASP A 33 -14.13 11.06 -3.64
N ALA A 34 -14.08 9.73 -3.70
CA ALA A 34 -15.18 8.92 -4.24
C ALA A 34 -15.71 7.82 -3.32
N VAL A 35 -14.92 7.33 -2.36
CA VAL A 35 -15.22 6.13 -1.56
C VAL A 35 -15.33 6.49 -0.09
N GLU A 36 -16.51 6.27 0.50
CA GLU A 36 -16.83 6.68 1.88
C GLU A 36 -15.81 6.16 2.90
N ALA A 37 -15.39 4.90 2.76
CA ALA A 37 -14.42 4.26 3.67
C ALA A 37 -13.06 4.97 3.74
N TYR A 38 -12.69 5.76 2.72
CA TYR A 38 -11.42 6.47 2.65
C TYR A 38 -11.52 7.95 3.01
N LYS A 39 -12.72 8.57 3.01
CA LYS A 39 -12.89 10.03 3.20
C LYS A 39 -12.21 10.56 4.46
N ASN A 40 -12.27 9.80 5.55
CA ASN A 40 -11.77 10.21 6.85
C ASN A 40 -10.32 9.81 7.13
N ILE A 41 -9.58 9.30 6.13
CA ILE A 41 -8.15 9.03 6.29
C ILE A 41 -7.41 10.33 6.61
N THR A 42 -6.78 10.34 7.78
CA THR A 42 -6.09 11.50 8.35
C THR A 42 -4.71 11.73 7.72
N GLU A 43 -4.12 12.91 7.96
CA GLU A 43 -2.71 13.17 7.61
C GLU A 43 -1.75 12.20 8.31
N ARG A 44 -2.08 11.81 9.55
CA ARG A 44 -1.29 10.85 10.32
C ARG A 44 -1.32 9.45 9.69
N GLU A 45 -2.48 9.01 9.21
CA GLU A 45 -2.61 7.75 8.47
C GLU A 45 -1.99 7.82 7.08
N THR A 46 -2.07 8.97 6.43
CA THR A 46 -1.37 9.24 5.16
C THR A 46 0.15 9.09 5.33
N LEU A 47 0.70 9.53 6.47
CA LEU A 47 2.10 9.29 6.83
C LEU A 47 2.42 7.78 6.93
N TYR A 48 1.54 6.96 7.50
CA TYR A 48 1.75 5.51 7.54
C TYR A 48 1.77 4.91 6.14
N LEU A 49 0.86 5.34 5.27
CA LEU A 49 0.81 4.89 3.88
C LEU A 49 2.14 5.18 3.16
N GLN A 50 2.65 6.40 3.27
CA GLN A 50 3.91 6.81 2.66
C GLN A 50 5.09 5.97 3.14
N ILE A 51 5.24 5.84 4.46
CA ILE A 51 6.35 5.07 5.05
C ILE A 51 6.24 3.60 4.63
N ALA A 52 5.05 3.01 4.71
CA ALA A 52 4.84 1.62 4.33
C ALA A 52 5.13 1.36 2.85
N ALA A 53 4.73 2.29 1.96
CA ALA A 53 5.04 2.22 0.54
C ALA A 53 6.54 2.32 0.27
N LEU A 54 7.27 3.20 0.96
CA LEU A 54 8.72 3.30 0.83
C LEU A 54 9.46 2.07 1.36
N LEU A 55 8.92 1.42 2.39
CA LEU A 55 9.58 0.33 3.11
C LEU A 55 9.11 -1.08 2.72
N HIS A 56 8.14 -1.23 1.82
CA HIS A 56 7.50 -2.52 1.55
C HIS A 56 8.50 -3.63 1.14
N ASP A 57 9.57 -3.25 0.44
CA ASP A 57 10.56 -4.15 -0.15
C ASP A 57 11.88 -4.25 0.64
N ILE A 58 12.03 -3.56 1.78
CA ILE A 58 13.31 -3.59 2.52
C ILE A 58 13.71 -5.00 2.98
N GLY A 59 12.74 -5.91 3.13
CA GLY A 59 13.00 -7.30 3.49
C GLY A 59 13.86 -8.08 2.49
N TYR A 60 14.07 -7.58 1.27
CA TYR A 60 15.00 -8.16 0.29
C TYR A 60 16.46 -8.15 0.76
N VAL A 61 16.83 -7.30 1.74
CA VAL A 61 18.16 -7.33 2.35
C VAL A 61 18.40 -8.62 3.14
N VAL A 62 17.34 -9.25 3.66
CA VAL A 62 17.40 -10.50 4.43
C VAL A 62 17.32 -11.68 3.48
N GLU A 63 16.21 -11.82 2.77
CA GLU A 63 16.03 -12.84 1.73
C GLU A 63 14.89 -12.49 0.78
N LYS A 64 14.97 -12.97 -0.47
CA LYS A 64 13.90 -12.80 -1.47
C LYS A 64 12.63 -13.55 -1.10
N LYS A 65 12.78 -14.76 -0.55
CA LYS A 65 11.64 -15.57 -0.09
C LYS A 65 11.00 -14.85 1.09
N SER A 66 9.67 -14.72 1.08
CA SER A 66 8.94 -14.07 2.17
C SER A 66 9.41 -12.65 2.56
N HIS A 67 10.05 -11.88 1.67
CA HIS A 67 10.59 -10.54 2.00
C HIS A 67 9.56 -9.60 2.65
N HIS A 68 8.28 -9.69 2.29
CA HIS A 68 7.20 -8.94 2.94
C HIS A 68 7.08 -9.19 4.45
N LYS A 69 7.39 -10.40 4.93
CA LYS A 69 7.45 -10.71 6.38
C LYS A 69 8.70 -10.13 7.01
N HIS A 70 9.83 -10.18 6.30
CA HIS A 70 11.10 -9.59 6.76
C HIS A 70 11.03 -8.07 6.82
N ALA A 71 10.37 -7.42 5.86
CA ALA A 71 10.12 -5.99 5.87
C ALA A 71 9.36 -5.58 7.13
N MET A 72 8.26 -6.28 7.47
CA MET A 72 7.54 -6.05 8.73
C MET A 72 8.44 -6.20 9.96
N ASN A 73 9.24 -7.28 10.01
CA ASN A 73 10.13 -7.52 11.15
C ASN A 73 11.18 -6.41 11.29
N LEU A 74 11.81 -5.98 10.19
CA LEU A 74 12.78 -4.90 10.18
C LEU A 74 12.15 -3.57 10.64
N ILE A 75 10.96 -3.22 10.13
CA ILE A 75 10.26 -1.99 10.54
C ILE A 75 9.99 -2.00 12.05
N ILE A 76 9.53 -3.12 12.60
CA ILE A 76 9.25 -3.25 14.05
C ILE A 76 10.54 -3.21 14.87
N GLN A 77 11.60 -3.89 14.42
CA GLN A 77 12.86 -3.98 15.15
C GLN A 77 13.59 -2.65 15.22
N GLU A 78 13.63 -1.90 14.12
CA GLU A 78 14.32 -0.62 14.04
C GLU A 78 13.49 0.53 14.65
N GLY A 79 12.17 0.38 14.67
CA GLY A 79 11.26 1.48 14.96
C GLY A 79 11.21 2.50 13.82
N LEU A 80 10.29 3.44 13.93
CA LEU A 80 10.14 4.53 12.96
C LEU A 80 10.17 5.87 13.68
N GLU A 81 11.15 6.71 13.32
CA GLU A 81 11.28 8.04 13.92
C GLU A 81 9.98 8.85 13.72
N GLY A 82 9.46 9.39 14.83
CA GLY A 82 8.22 10.17 14.82
C GLY A 82 6.94 9.34 14.84
N LEU A 83 7.03 8.00 14.91
CA LEU A 83 5.91 7.10 15.23
C LEU A 83 6.18 6.39 16.56
N ASP A 84 5.13 6.16 17.35
CA ASP A 84 5.23 5.29 18.52
C ASP A 84 5.25 3.81 18.14
N ASN A 85 5.34 2.94 19.15
CA ASN A 85 5.42 1.48 18.94
C ASN A 85 4.16 0.89 18.31
N GLU A 86 2.98 1.44 18.61
CA GLU A 86 1.71 0.96 18.08
C GLU A 86 1.52 1.42 16.63
N GLU A 87 1.84 2.67 16.34
CA GLU A 87 1.86 3.24 14.99
C GLU A 87 2.89 2.53 14.08
N THR A 88 4.05 2.17 14.65
CA THR A 88 5.07 1.36 13.97
C THR A 88 4.52 -0.01 13.58
N LYS A 89 3.81 -0.70 14.48
CA LYS A 89 3.19 -2.02 14.17
C LYS A 89 2.13 -1.91 13.09
N VAL A 90 1.32 -0.84 13.09
CA VAL A 90 0.33 -0.57 12.03
C VAL A 90 1.04 -0.40 10.70
N THR A 91 2.05 0.48 10.64
CA THR A 91 2.83 0.76 9.43
C THR A 91 3.55 -0.49 8.90
N ALA A 92 4.13 -1.29 9.80
CA ALA A 92 4.76 -2.55 9.46
C ALA A 92 3.77 -3.56 8.84
N ASN A 93 2.54 -3.63 9.36
CA ASN A 93 1.50 -4.47 8.77
C ASN A 93 1.06 -3.97 7.39
N ILE A 94 0.91 -2.65 7.20
CA ILE A 94 0.59 -2.06 5.88
C ILE A 94 1.65 -2.50 4.86
N ALA A 95 2.94 -2.37 5.19
CA ALA A 95 4.04 -2.82 4.34
C ALA A 95 4.03 -4.33 4.10
N ARG A 96 3.70 -5.13 5.12
CA ARG A 96 3.65 -6.60 5.06
C ARG A 96 2.66 -7.14 4.03
N TYR A 97 1.55 -6.46 3.82
CA TYR A 97 0.44 -6.96 3.00
C TYR A 97 0.48 -6.54 1.53
N HIS A 98 1.56 -5.86 1.09
CA HIS A 98 1.79 -5.56 -0.33
C HIS A 98 1.87 -6.81 -1.23
N ARG A 99 2.07 -8.00 -0.64
CA ARG A 99 1.98 -9.30 -1.31
C ARG A 99 1.69 -10.44 -0.33
N GLY A 100 1.44 -11.63 -0.87
CA GLY A 100 1.18 -12.83 -0.08
C GLY A 100 -0.27 -12.89 0.39
N SER A 101 -0.53 -13.55 1.52
CA SER A 101 -1.87 -13.65 2.10
C SER A 101 -2.45 -12.29 2.47
N LEU A 102 -3.78 -12.20 2.43
CA LEU A 102 -4.53 -11.09 3.03
C LEU A 102 -4.37 -11.11 4.56
N PRO A 103 -4.69 -10.01 5.28
CA PRO A 103 -4.69 -10.00 6.74
C PRO A 103 -5.56 -11.13 7.33
N ASP A 104 -5.02 -11.88 8.27
CA ASP A 104 -5.64 -13.08 8.85
C ASP A 104 -5.32 -13.15 10.35
N GLU A 105 -6.32 -12.94 11.20
CA GLU A 105 -6.15 -12.92 12.65
C GLU A 105 -5.80 -14.29 13.25
N THR A 106 -6.10 -15.38 12.55
CA THR A 106 -5.79 -16.74 13.01
C THR A 106 -4.34 -17.12 12.75
N LYS A 107 -3.69 -16.48 11.78
CA LYS A 107 -2.33 -16.81 11.33
C LYS A 107 -1.30 -15.72 11.58
N HIS A 108 -1.73 -14.47 11.72
CA HIS A 108 -0.82 -13.32 11.79
C HIS A 108 -0.91 -12.66 13.17
N GLU A 109 -0.09 -13.11 14.11
CA GLU A 109 -0.13 -12.70 15.51
C GLU A 109 0.01 -11.17 15.71
N ILE A 110 0.92 -10.51 14.98
CA ILE A 110 1.09 -9.04 15.09
C ILE A 110 -0.18 -8.31 14.63
N TYR A 111 -0.84 -8.80 13.57
CA TYR A 111 -2.09 -8.22 13.08
C TYR A 111 -3.26 -8.50 14.03
N LYS A 112 -3.34 -9.73 14.56
CA LYS A 112 -4.35 -10.15 15.53
C LYS A 112 -4.39 -9.24 16.76
N ASN A 113 -3.22 -8.83 17.24
CA ASN A 113 -3.06 -8.00 18.44
C ASN A 113 -3.32 -6.50 18.21
N LEU A 114 -3.59 -6.07 16.98
CA LEU A 114 -4.04 -4.71 16.71
C LEU A 114 -5.49 -4.49 17.18
N THR A 115 -5.80 -3.27 17.58
CA THR A 115 -7.18 -2.86 17.87
C THR A 115 -8.04 -2.90 16.60
N PRO A 116 -9.38 -2.97 16.70
CA PRO A 116 -10.26 -2.95 15.53
C PRO A 116 -10.02 -1.75 14.59
N GLN A 117 -9.78 -0.56 15.15
CA GLN A 117 -9.48 0.63 14.37
C GLN A 117 -8.15 0.50 13.61
N GLN A 118 -7.10 0.03 14.28
CA GLN A 118 -5.80 -0.21 13.65
C GLN A 118 -5.88 -1.27 12.56
N LYS A 119 -6.66 -2.34 12.77
CA LYS A 119 -6.92 -3.36 11.75
C LYS A 119 -7.63 -2.77 10.53
N ASN A 120 -8.60 -1.88 10.74
CA ASN A 120 -9.27 -1.17 9.67
C ASN A 120 -8.27 -0.29 8.88
N THR A 121 -7.43 0.49 9.57
CA THR A 121 -6.37 1.28 8.93
C THR A 121 -5.41 0.40 8.11
N VAL A 122 -5.01 -0.77 8.63
CA VAL A 122 -4.16 -1.74 7.90
C VAL A 122 -4.85 -2.27 6.65
N GLN A 123 -6.15 -2.59 6.73
CA GLN A 123 -6.90 -3.09 5.58
C GLN A 123 -7.01 -2.03 4.49
N LEU A 124 -7.41 -0.81 4.85
CA LEU A 124 -7.55 0.31 3.92
C LEU A 124 -6.20 0.64 3.27
N LEU A 125 -5.19 0.99 4.06
CA LEU A 125 -3.92 1.46 3.53
C LEU A 125 -3.06 0.32 2.93
N GLY A 126 -3.12 -0.88 3.49
CA GLY A 126 -2.41 -2.05 2.96
C GLY A 126 -2.93 -2.44 1.56
N SER A 127 -4.23 -2.31 1.32
CA SER A 127 -4.81 -2.55 0.01
C SER A 127 -4.31 -1.55 -1.04
N ILE A 128 -4.09 -0.29 -0.64
CA ILE A 128 -3.51 0.75 -1.49
C ILE A 128 -2.05 0.41 -1.84
N VAL A 129 -1.20 0.10 -0.86
CA VAL A 129 0.21 -0.24 -1.14
C VAL A 129 0.32 -1.47 -2.03
N ARG A 130 -0.51 -2.49 -1.78
CA ARG A 130 -0.56 -3.70 -2.61
C ARG A 130 -0.91 -3.37 -4.06
N LEU A 131 -1.94 -2.55 -4.28
CA LEU A 131 -2.34 -2.13 -5.62
C LEU A 131 -1.27 -1.25 -6.29
N ALA A 132 -0.68 -0.31 -5.55
CA ALA A 132 0.39 0.59 -6.03
C ALA A 132 1.61 -0.18 -6.54
N ASP A 133 2.09 -1.19 -5.80
CA ASP A 133 3.16 -2.08 -6.25
C ASP A 133 2.77 -2.88 -7.52
N GLY A 134 1.48 -3.18 -7.67
CA GLY A 134 0.96 -3.77 -8.91
C GLY A 134 1.05 -2.84 -10.11
N PHE A 135 0.87 -1.53 -9.92
CA PHE A 135 0.96 -0.52 -10.97
C PHE A 135 2.39 -0.21 -11.41
N ASP A 136 3.37 -0.24 -10.50
CA ASP A 136 4.76 0.06 -10.86
C ASP A 136 5.49 -1.09 -11.57
N LYS A 137 4.86 -2.26 -11.76
CA LYS A 137 5.55 -3.39 -12.39
C LYS A 137 6.22 -3.12 -13.74
N PRO A 138 5.69 -2.23 -14.62
CA PRO A 138 6.38 -1.84 -15.84
C PRO A 138 7.65 -1.00 -15.64
N HIS A 139 7.86 -0.37 -14.47
CA HIS A 139 8.90 0.63 -14.16
C HIS A 139 9.01 1.72 -15.24
N LYS A 140 7.86 2.26 -15.65
CA LYS A 140 7.75 3.22 -16.77
C LYS A 140 7.00 4.50 -16.42
N ASN A 141 6.52 4.65 -15.18
CA ASN A 141 5.80 5.83 -14.70
C ASN A 141 4.68 6.30 -15.67
N LEU A 142 3.83 5.38 -16.12
CA LEU A 142 2.91 5.62 -17.25
C LEU A 142 1.57 6.24 -16.84
N ILE A 143 1.21 6.18 -15.56
CA ILE A 143 -0.06 6.71 -15.06
C ILE A 143 0.18 8.11 -14.50
N LEU A 144 -0.45 9.11 -15.12
CA LEU A 144 -0.31 10.52 -14.75
C LEU A 144 -1.29 10.96 -13.68
N ARG A 145 -2.49 10.40 -13.72
CA ARG A 145 -3.59 10.78 -12.84
C ARG A 145 -4.54 9.61 -12.67
N MET A 146 -5.10 9.51 -11.47
CA MET A 146 -6.16 8.57 -11.15
C MET A 146 -7.38 9.36 -10.65
N GLU A 147 -8.56 8.94 -11.05
CA GLU A 147 -9.83 9.38 -10.48
C GLU A 147 -10.66 8.14 -10.16
N ALA A 148 -11.50 8.21 -9.14
CA ALA A 148 -12.37 7.10 -8.79
C ALA A 148 -13.84 7.50 -8.95
N LYS A 149 -14.68 6.53 -9.30
CA LYS A 149 -16.13 6.62 -9.11
C LYS A 149 -16.61 5.34 -8.43
N GLU A 150 -17.38 5.51 -7.38
CA GLU A 150 -18.00 4.41 -6.65
C GLU A 150 -19.43 4.18 -7.15
N THR A 151 -19.77 2.92 -7.35
CA THR A 151 -21.15 2.43 -7.51
C THR A 151 -21.47 1.47 -6.35
N PRO A 152 -22.70 0.96 -6.23
CA PRO A 152 -23.02 -0.03 -5.20
C PRO A 152 -22.11 -1.27 -5.23
N ASP A 153 -21.79 -1.78 -6.43
CA ASP A 153 -21.08 -3.06 -6.59
C ASP A 153 -19.61 -2.90 -7.01
N GLU A 154 -19.22 -1.72 -7.49
CA GLU A 154 -17.91 -1.51 -8.11
C GLU A 154 -17.24 -0.20 -7.69
N VAL A 155 -15.91 -0.16 -7.78
CA VAL A 155 -15.14 1.07 -7.84
C VAL A 155 -14.37 1.10 -9.14
N ASN A 156 -14.63 2.13 -9.94
CA ASN A 156 -14.00 2.35 -11.22
C ASN A 156 -12.86 3.36 -11.06
N LEU A 157 -11.61 2.91 -11.25
CA LEU A 157 -10.42 3.76 -11.28
C LEU A 157 -10.13 4.17 -12.72
N TYR A 158 -10.33 5.44 -13.02
CA TYR A 158 -10.03 6.08 -14.30
C TYR A 158 -8.55 6.47 -14.32
N LEU A 159 -7.79 5.91 -15.25
CA LEU A 159 -6.35 6.04 -15.36
C LEU A 159 -6.01 6.87 -16.61
N LYS A 160 -5.47 8.07 -16.38
CA LYS A 160 -4.90 8.88 -17.46
C LYS A 160 -3.45 8.46 -17.69
N THR A 161 -3.11 8.15 -18.94
CA THR A 161 -1.78 7.58 -19.28
C THR A 161 -1.03 8.40 -20.33
N ILE A 162 0.30 8.28 -20.37
CA ILE A 162 1.11 8.87 -21.46
C ILE A 162 1.30 7.85 -22.58
N GLY A 163 0.86 8.22 -23.78
CA GLY A 163 1.23 7.56 -25.04
C GLY A 163 0.57 6.20 -25.30
N PHE A 164 0.61 5.27 -24.35
CA PHE A 164 0.05 3.93 -24.50
C PHE A 164 -0.49 3.35 -23.19
N LYS A 165 -1.39 2.37 -23.32
CA LYS A 165 -2.00 1.66 -22.19
C LYS A 165 -0.95 0.75 -21.52
N PRO A 166 -0.63 0.93 -20.22
CA PRO A 166 0.25 0.04 -19.49
C PRO A 166 -0.33 -1.38 -19.39
N ASN A 167 0.55 -2.37 -19.30
CA ASN A 167 0.14 -3.72 -18.91
C ASN A 167 -0.17 -3.75 -17.41
N LEU A 168 -1.44 -3.97 -17.08
CA LEU A 168 -1.94 -3.97 -15.71
C LEU A 168 -2.10 -5.37 -15.10
N ASN A 169 -1.54 -6.43 -15.71
CA ASN A 169 -1.71 -7.81 -15.24
C ASN A 169 -1.33 -8.02 -13.76
N MET A 170 -0.36 -7.26 -13.24
CA MET A 170 0.01 -7.33 -11.83
C MET A 170 -0.97 -6.55 -10.94
N ALA A 171 -1.36 -5.33 -11.34
CA ALA A 171 -2.41 -4.57 -10.66
C ALA A 171 -3.74 -5.36 -10.60
N GLU A 172 -4.11 -6.06 -11.68
CA GLU A 172 -5.29 -6.94 -11.73
C GLU A 172 -5.24 -8.09 -10.73
N LYS A 173 -4.05 -8.63 -10.44
CA LYS A 173 -3.87 -9.66 -9.42
C LYS A 173 -3.86 -9.09 -8.00
N LYS A 174 -3.41 -7.85 -7.85
CA LYS A 174 -3.15 -7.19 -6.56
C LYS A 174 -4.29 -6.30 -6.06
N LYS A 175 -5.31 -6.06 -6.89
CA LYS A 175 -6.56 -5.44 -6.46
C LYS A 175 -7.38 -6.34 -5.52
N ASP A 176 -7.01 -7.62 -5.39
CA ASP A 176 -7.65 -8.62 -4.53
C ASP A 176 -7.88 -8.13 -3.09
N MET A 177 -6.90 -7.44 -2.50
CA MET A 177 -7.06 -6.89 -1.15
C MET A 177 -8.02 -5.70 -1.12
N LEU A 178 -7.99 -4.83 -2.14
CA LEU A 178 -8.91 -3.68 -2.19
C LEU A 178 -10.35 -4.14 -2.44
N GLU A 179 -10.53 -5.15 -3.28
CA GLU A 179 -11.82 -5.82 -3.50
C GLU A 179 -12.34 -6.46 -2.21
N HIS A 180 -11.47 -7.16 -1.48
CA HIS A 180 -11.81 -7.73 -0.18
C HIS A 180 -12.13 -6.65 0.86
N THR A 181 -11.38 -5.55 0.91
CA THR A 181 -11.61 -4.48 1.89
C THR A 181 -12.92 -3.73 1.62
N LEU A 182 -13.26 -3.48 0.36
CA LEU A 182 -14.46 -2.73 -0.01
C LEU A 182 -15.68 -3.61 -0.26
N GLN A 183 -15.51 -4.93 -0.40
CA GLN A 183 -16.54 -5.86 -0.85
C GLN A 183 -17.15 -5.43 -2.20
N LYS A 184 -16.31 -4.86 -3.07
CA LYS A 184 -16.68 -4.32 -4.38
C LYS A 184 -15.66 -4.72 -5.41
N LYS A 185 -16.09 -4.92 -6.66
CA LYS A 185 -15.17 -5.18 -7.76
C LYS A 185 -14.39 -3.92 -8.11
N ILE A 186 -13.09 -4.06 -8.39
CA ILE A 186 -12.25 -2.94 -8.82
C ILE A 186 -12.01 -3.04 -10.33
N ASN A 187 -12.34 -2.00 -11.07
CA ASN A 187 -12.12 -1.93 -12.51
C ASN A 187 -11.13 -0.80 -12.86
N PHE A 188 -10.27 -1.03 -13.84
CA PHE A 188 -9.37 -0.01 -14.39
C PHE A 188 -9.89 0.47 -15.75
N ILE A 189 -10.11 1.78 -15.89
CA ILE A 189 -10.65 2.40 -17.11
C ILE A 189 -9.64 3.40 -17.64
N PHE A 190 -9.16 3.22 -18.87
CA PHE A 190 -8.23 4.18 -19.49
C PHE A 190 -8.98 5.36 -20.09
N VAL A 191 -8.53 6.59 -19.80
CA VAL A 191 -9.08 7.86 -20.29
C VAL A 191 -8.02 8.77 -20.90
#